data_AF-A0A813HSF8-F1
#
_entry.id   AF-A0A813HSF8-F1
#
_cell.length_a   1.000
_cell.length_b   1.000
_cell.length_c   1.000
_cell.angle_alpha   90.00
_cell.angle_beta   90.00
_cell.angle_gamma   90.00
#
_symmetry.space_group_name_H-M   'P 1'
#
loop_
_entity.id
_entity.type
_entity.pdbx_description
1 polymer ?
#
loop_
_entity_poly.entity_id
_entity_poly.type
_entity_poly.pdbx_seq_one_letter_code
_entity_poly.pdbx_strand_id
1 'polypeptide(L)'
;MPGKKQQALSRAIDEAGHDARLSGASVVDHATLQSECEPGARAFWQAVPSRVLDLAVDPAEFIVEISSRLCMQECAVDQWCPLCDAVLDSRGHHSRMCCAGGDRTRRRNGLRNRIFRGAARAGLHPELERPGLLLPSRPGDINQNEQARRPADVYLPCFTGGLPAALDFAVTAPQRQETLYPGCSYCPRGRL
;
A
#
# COMPACT_ATOMS: atom_id res chain seq x y z
N MET A 1 11.36 42.45 9.30
CA MET A 1 12.68 41.80 9.12
C MET A 1 13.11 41.94 7.65
N PRO A 2 13.93 42.94 7.31
CA PRO A 2 14.49 43.03 5.96
C PRO A 2 15.50 41.89 5.75
N GLY A 3 15.43 41.17 4.62
CA GLY A 3 16.52 40.31 4.14
C GLY A 3 16.29 38.79 4.12
N LYS A 4 15.16 38.24 4.62
CA LYS A 4 14.85 36.81 4.42
C LYS A 4 14.12 36.60 3.08
N LYS A 5 14.64 35.70 2.23
CA LYS A 5 13.98 35.27 0.99
C LYS A 5 12.63 34.62 1.34
N GLN A 6 11.59 34.90 0.56
CA GLN A 6 10.26 34.31 0.73
C GLN A 6 10.31 32.79 0.92
N GLN A 7 11.09 32.09 0.09
CA GLN A 7 11.28 30.63 0.19
C GLN A 7 11.75 30.17 1.57
N ALA A 8 12.64 30.93 2.22
CA ALA A 8 13.14 30.59 3.54
C ALA A 8 12.08 30.82 4.63
N LEU A 9 11.20 31.82 4.46
CA LEU A 9 10.08 32.06 5.36
C LEU A 9 8.99 30.99 5.19
N SER A 10 8.63 30.65 3.95
CA SER A 10 7.67 29.57 3.67
C SER A 10 8.14 28.25 4.26
N ARG A 11 9.39 27.86 4.03
CA ARG A 11 9.95 26.63 4.62
C ARG A 11 9.89 26.64 6.15
N ALA A 12 10.25 27.75 6.79
CA ALA A 12 10.20 27.85 8.25
C ALA A 12 8.77 27.74 8.82
N ILE A 13 7.78 28.27 8.09
CA ILE A 13 6.36 28.12 8.45
C ILE A 13 5.93 26.66 8.28
N ASP A 14 6.30 26.01 7.17
CA ASP A 14 5.97 24.62 6.90
C ASP A 14 6.57 23.68 7.95
N GLU A 15 7.86 23.88 8.29
CA GLU A 15 8.57 23.12 9.34
C GLU A 15 7.89 23.30 10.70
N ALA A 16 7.63 24.55 11.12
CA ALA A 16 6.98 24.82 12.40
C ALA A 16 5.55 24.26 12.47
N GLY A 17 4.79 24.37 11.38
CA GLY A 17 3.44 23.81 11.27
C GLY A 17 3.42 22.29 11.32
N HIS A 18 4.38 21.66 10.64
CA HIS A 18 4.58 20.21 10.66
C HIS A 18 4.93 19.70 12.07
N ASP A 19 5.90 20.33 12.74
CA ASP A 19 6.31 19.94 14.09
C ASP A 19 5.18 20.12 15.10
N ALA A 20 4.44 21.23 15.01
CA ALA A 20 3.24 21.44 15.82
C ALA A 20 2.20 20.35 15.58
N ARG A 21 1.95 19.97 14.32
CA ARG A 21 1.00 18.93 13.96
C ARG A 21 1.42 17.56 14.49
N LEU A 22 2.69 17.19 14.36
CA LEU A 22 3.22 15.93 14.89
C LEU A 22 3.16 15.88 16.42
N SER A 23 3.51 16.97 17.10
CA SER A 23 3.54 17.02 18.57
C SER A 23 2.17 16.79 19.23
N GLY A 24 1.09 17.20 18.56
CA GLY A 24 -0.28 16.99 19.01
C GLY A 24 -0.95 15.76 18.40
N ALA A 25 -0.25 14.97 17.59
CA ALA A 25 -0.84 13.85 16.86
C ALA A 25 -1.02 12.61 17.76
N SER A 26 -2.05 11.82 17.48
CA SER A 26 -2.15 10.47 18.04
C SER A 26 -1.03 9.59 17.49
N VAL A 27 -0.74 8.44 18.13
CA VAL A 27 0.25 7.46 17.62
C VAL A 27 -0.08 7.03 16.18
N VAL A 28 -1.37 6.91 15.86
CA VAL A 28 -1.88 6.51 14.55
C VAL A 28 -1.66 7.60 13.50
N ASP A 29 -1.94 8.84 13.86
CA ASP A 29 -1.71 10.00 12.98
C ASP A 29 -0.22 10.23 12.78
N HIS A 30 0.59 10.06 13.82
CA HIS A 30 2.03 10.16 13.74
C HIS A 30 2.60 9.17 12.71
N ALA A 31 2.17 7.90 12.76
CA ALA A 31 2.56 6.90 11.76
C ALA A 31 2.13 7.29 10.33
N THR A 32 0.94 7.87 10.16
CA THR A 32 0.45 8.36 8.86
C THR A 32 1.31 9.51 8.34
N LEU A 33 1.49 10.55 9.15
CA LEU A 33 2.21 11.77 8.77
C LEU A 33 3.67 11.46 8.46
N GLN A 34 4.32 10.60 9.25
CA GLN A 34 5.67 10.14 8.95
C GLN A 34 5.73 9.35 7.63
N SER A 35 4.78 8.45 7.39
CA SER A 35 4.69 7.73 6.12
C SER A 35 4.51 8.66 4.92
N GLU A 36 3.78 9.76 5.08
CA GLU A 36 3.60 10.77 4.02
C GLU A 36 4.85 11.63 3.77
N CYS A 37 5.76 11.70 4.75
CA CYS A 37 7.04 12.40 4.61
C CYS A 37 8.10 11.57 3.88
N GLU A 38 7.90 10.26 3.73
CA GLU A 38 8.88 9.36 3.11
C GLU A 38 9.10 9.69 1.61
N PRO A 39 10.32 9.45 1.09
CA PRO A 39 10.60 9.61 -0.32
C PRO A 39 9.63 8.82 -1.20
N GLY A 40 8.99 9.52 -2.14
CA GLY A 40 8.04 8.90 -3.07
C GLY A 40 6.59 8.82 -2.58
N ALA A 41 6.30 9.09 -1.29
CA ALA A 41 4.92 9.14 -0.79
C ALA A 41 4.07 10.17 -1.54
N ARG A 42 4.71 11.28 -1.96
CA ARG A 42 4.11 12.35 -2.76
C ARG A 42 3.91 12.04 -4.25
N ALA A 43 4.35 10.88 -4.74
CA ALA A 43 4.21 10.53 -6.16
C ALA A 43 2.74 10.48 -6.60
N PHE A 44 1.82 10.15 -5.68
CA PHE A 44 0.39 10.21 -5.91
C PHE A 44 -0.07 11.61 -6.36
N TRP A 45 0.40 12.68 -5.71
CA TRP A 45 0.05 14.06 -6.04
C TRP A 45 0.56 14.53 -7.41
N GLN A 46 1.62 13.89 -7.90
CA GLN A 46 2.25 14.24 -9.17
C GLN A 46 1.76 13.34 -10.32
N ALA A 47 0.92 12.34 -10.02
CA ALA A 47 0.36 11.46 -11.03
C ALA A 47 -0.62 12.23 -11.92
N VAL A 48 -0.39 12.20 -13.24
CA VAL A 48 -1.30 12.82 -14.21
C VAL A 48 -2.51 11.90 -14.39
N PRO A 49 -3.74 12.36 -14.09
CA PRO A 49 -4.94 11.56 -14.34
C PRO A 49 -5.09 11.31 -15.84
N SER A 50 -5.16 10.04 -16.24
CA SER A 50 -5.30 9.67 -17.65
C SER A 50 -6.18 8.44 -17.81
N ARG A 51 -7.34 8.62 -18.46
CA ARG A 51 -8.26 7.51 -18.75
C ARG A 51 -7.66 6.52 -19.74
N VAL A 52 -6.89 7.00 -20.72
CA VAL A 52 -6.23 6.16 -21.73
C VAL A 52 -5.19 5.22 -21.10
N LEU A 53 -4.51 5.69 -20.05
CA LEU A 53 -3.51 4.91 -19.34
C LEU A 53 -4.06 4.16 -18.13
N ASP A 54 -5.37 4.22 -17.88
CA ASP A 54 -6.01 3.63 -16.69
C ASP A 54 -5.41 4.18 -15.37
N LEU A 55 -5.14 5.49 -15.36
CA LEU A 55 -4.61 6.28 -14.24
C LEU A 55 -5.61 7.34 -13.74
N ALA A 56 -6.82 7.37 -14.29
CA ALA A 56 -7.87 8.27 -13.79
C ALA A 56 -8.39 7.75 -12.45
N VAL A 57 -8.52 8.65 -11.48
CA VAL A 57 -9.11 8.39 -10.16
C VAL A 57 -10.45 9.10 -10.11
N ASP A 58 -11.47 8.47 -9.53
CA ASP A 58 -12.76 9.13 -9.33
C ASP A 58 -12.61 10.31 -8.35
N PRO A 59 -13.30 11.45 -8.56
CA PRO A 59 -13.18 12.59 -7.65
C PRO A 59 -13.47 12.25 -6.19
N ALA A 60 -14.43 11.35 -5.91
CA ALA A 60 -14.73 10.93 -4.55
C ALA A 60 -13.59 10.10 -3.95
N GLU A 61 -13.01 9.18 -4.72
CA GLU A 61 -11.83 8.40 -4.30
C GLU A 61 -10.63 9.31 -4.04
N PHE A 62 -10.44 10.34 -4.86
CA PHE A 62 -9.37 11.32 -4.66
C PHE A 62 -9.56 12.10 -3.35
N ILE A 63 -10.77 12.60 -3.08
CA ILE A 63 -11.09 13.32 -1.83
C ILE A 63 -10.86 12.44 -0.60
N VAL A 64 -11.29 11.17 -0.66
CA VAL A 64 -11.08 10.19 0.42
C VAL A 64 -9.58 9.96 0.64
N GLU A 65 -8.81 9.73 -0.43
CA GLU A 65 -7.36 9.52 -0.31
C GLU A 65 -6.65 10.75 0.27
N ILE A 66 -7.07 11.97 -0.09
CA ILE A 66 -6.51 13.21 0.49
C ILE A 66 -6.88 13.32 1.97
N SER A 67 -8.15 13.10 2.31
CA SER A 67 -8.63 13.18 3.68
C SER A 67 -7.85 12.23 4.59
N SER A 68 -7.66 10.99 4.13
CA SER A 68 -6.90 9.98 4.87
C SER A 68 -5.44 10.38 5.09
N ARG A 69 -4.77 10.93 4.06
CA ARG A 69 -3.36 11.40 4.15
C ARG A 69 -3.18 12.60 5.06
N LEU A 70 -4.18 13.47 5.14
CA LEU A 70 -4.19 14.63 6.05
C LEU A 70 -4.66 14.28 7.47
N CYS A 71 -4.93 13.00 7.74
CA CYS A 71 -5.51 12.51 8.99
C CYS A 71 -6.82 13.21 9.34
N MET A 72 -7.65 13.48 8.33
CA MET A 72 -8.97 14.06 8.47
C MET A 72 -10.01 12.96 8.72
N GLN A 73 -11.09 13.36 9.37
CA GLN A 73 -12.23 12.50 9.60
C GLN A 73 -13.08 12.41 8.33
N GLU A 74 -13.35 11.18 7.87
CA GLU A 74 -14.17 10.89 6.68
C GLU A 74 -15.66 10.78 7.03
N CYS A 75 -15.98 10.27 8.22
CA CYS A 75 -17.34 10.07 8.72
C CYS A 75 -17.50 10.68 10.11
N ALA A 76 -18.65 11.27 10.44
CA ALA A 76 -18.85 11.95 11.73
C ALA A 76 -18.70 11.05 12.98
N VAL A 77 -18.98 9.76 12.84
CA VAL A 77 -18.90 8.76 13.92
C VAL A 77 -18.40 7.43 13.38
N ASP A 78 -17.86 6.61 14.26
CA ASP A 78 -17.52 5.22 13.96
C ASP A 78 -18.79 4.41 13.66
N GLN A 79 -18.67 3.44 12.75
CA GLN A 79 -19.77 2.59 12.29
C GLN A 79 -19.36 1.12 12.31
N TRP A 80 -20.26 0.24 11.88
CA TRP A 80 -19.96 -1.16 11.66
C TRP A 80 -19.62 -1.41 10.19
N CYS A 81 -18.54 -2.15 9.94
CA CYS A 81 -18.16 -2.56 8.60
C CYS A 81 -19.17 -3.60 8.08
N PRO A 82 -19.83 -3.37 6.94
CA PRO A 82 -20.83 -4.31 6.40
C PRO A 82 -20.22 -5.59 5.81
N LEU A 83 -18.89 -5.71 5.77
CA LEU A 83 -18.18 -6.82 5.13
C LEU A 83 -17.53 -7.77 6.14
N CYS A 84 -17.13 -7.28 7.31
CA CYS A 84 -16.43 -8.10 8.31
C CYS A 84 -16.91 -7.89 9.75
N ASP A 85 -17.98 -7.11 9.94
CA ASP A 85 -18.60 -6.84 11.24
C ASP A 85 -17.63 -6.29 12.30
N ALA A 86 -16.53 -5.66 11.88
CA ALA A 86 -15.62 -4.93 12.74
C ALA A 86 -15.95 -3.43 12.77
N VAL A 87 -15.33 -2.69 13.69
CA VAL A 87 -15.46 -1.23 13.75
C VAL A 87 -14.87 -0.61 12.49
N LEU A 88 -15.72 0.09 11.75
CA LEU A 88 -15.38 1.00 10.67
C LEU A 88 -15.14 2.38 11.28
N ASP A 89 -13.88 2.73 11.49
CA ASP A 89 -13.54 4.00 12.13
C ASP A 89 -13.93 5.19 11.24
N SER A 90 -14.22 6.28 11.90
CA SER A 90 -14.56 7.58 11.32
C SER A 90 -13.46 8.19 10.42
N ARG A 91 -12.22 7.69 10.46
CA ARG A 91 -11.09 8.18 9.66
C ARG A 91 -10.73 7.28 8.48
N GLY A 92 -11.49 6.21 8.25
CA GLY A 92 -11.33 5.32 7.10
C GLY A 92 -10.14 4.37 7.17
N HIS A 93 -9.46 4.24 8.32
CA HIS A 93 -8.34 3.30 8.46
C HIS A 93 -8.76 1.85 8.21
N HIS A 94 -9.91 1.44 8.74
CA HIS A 94 -10.49 0.11 8.55
C HIS A 94 -10.69 -0.18 7.06
N SER A 95 -11.35 0.72 6.31
CA SER A 95 -11.63 0.55 4.88
C SER A 95 -10.35 0.26 4.09
N ARG A 96 -9.22 0.88 4.46
CA ARG A 96 -7.94 0.73 3.76
C ARG A 96 -7.25 -0.61 4.03
N MET A 97 -7.60 -1.29 5.12
CA MET A 97 -6.97 -2.56 5.55
C MET A 97 -7.91 -3.76 5.53
N CYS A 98 -9.22 -3.53 5.40
CA CYS A 98 -10.23 -4.57 5.47
C CYS A 98 -9.93 -5.70 4.50
N CYS A 99 -9.79 -6.91 5.03
CA CYS A 99 -9.53 -8.09 4.21
C CYS A 99 -10.79 -8.63 3.52
N ALA A 100 -11.98 -8.31 4.03
CA ALA A 100 -13.24 -8.88 3.54
C ALA A 100 -13.70 -8.31 2.20
N GLY A 101 -13.39 -7.04 1.90
CA GLY A 101 -13.78 -6.41 0.62
C GLY A 101 -12.95 -6.83 -0.58
N GLY A 102 -11.86 -7.58 -0.37
CA GLY A 102 -10.95 -7.98 -1.45
C GLY A 102 -10.08 -6.84 -2.01
N ASP A 103 -10.19 -5.62 -1.51
CA ASP A 103 -9.42 -4.47 -1.98
C ASP A 103 -7.91 -4.66 -1.82
N ARG A 104 -7.47 -5.32 -0.74
CA ARG A 104 -6.06 -5.70 -0.56
C ARG A 104 -5.56 -6.58 -1.71
N THR A 105 -6.35 -7.58 -2.11
CA THR A 105 -6.05 -8.47 -3.24
C THR A 105 -6.06 -7.70 -4.55
N ARG A 106 -7.05 -6.82 -4.77
CA ARG A 106 -7.13 -5.97 -5.96
C ARG A 106 -5.92 -5.05 -6.08
N ARG A 107 -5.52 -4.36 -5.02
CA ARG A 107 -4.33 -3.47 -4.99
C ARG A 107 -3.05 -4.24 -5.29
N ARG A 108 -2.84 -5.39 -4.64
CA ARG A 108 -1.68 -6.26 -4.91
C ARG A 108 -1.67 -6.72 -6.37
N ASN A 109 -2.79 -7.24 -6.87
CA ASN A 109 -2.89 -7.73 -8.25
C ASN A 109 -2.72 -6.59 -9.26
N GLY A 110 -3.20 -5.38 -8.94
CA GLY A 110 -3.00 -4.17 -9.74
C GLY A 110 -1.52 -3.81 -9.87
N LEU A 111 -0.79 -3.77 -8.75
CA LEU A 111 0.65 -3.54 -8.72
C LEU A 111 1.41 -4.62 -9.51
N ARG A 112 1.14 -5.90 -9.22
CA ARG A 112 1.69 -7.06 -9.93
C ARG A 112 1.51 -6.93 -11.44
N ASN A 113 0.28 -6.68 -11.89
CA ASN A 113 -0.05 -6.58 -13.31
C ASN A 113 0.63 -5.38 -13.98
N ARG A 114 0.80 -4.25 -13.28
CA ARG A 114 1.54 -3.09 -13.80
C ARG A 114 3.01 -3.42 -14.02
N ILE A 115 3.67 -4.04 -13.04
CA ILE A 115 5.08 -4.46 -13.16
C ILE A 115 5.25 -5.50 -14.25
N PHE A 116 4.38 -6.51 -14.32
CA PHE A 116 4.36 -7.51 -15.39
C PHE A 116 4.29 -6.85 -16.78
N ARG A 117 3.34 -5.94 -17.00
CA ARG A 117 3.21 -5.25 -18.31
C ARG A 117 4.44 -4.40 -18.63
N GLY A 118 5.02 -3.73 -17.63
CA GLY A 118 6.25 -2.97 -17.80
C GLY A 118 7.43 -3.85 -18.23
N ALA A 119 7.64 -4.96 -17.52
CA ALA A 119 8.69 -5.93 -17.81
C ALA A 119 8.49 -6.59 -19.19
N ALA A 120 7.25 -6.92 -19.57
CA ALA A 120 6.93 -7.48 -20.88
C ALA A 120 7.28 -6.50 -22.01
N ARG A 121 6.93 -5.21 -21.86
CA ARG A 121 7.30 -4.17 -22.84
C ARG A 121 8.79 -3.93 -22.93
N ALA A 122 9.52 -4.16 -21.84
CA ALA A 122 10.98 -4.08 -21.80
C ALA A 122 11.69 -5.34 -22.36
N GLY A 123 10.95 -6.35 -22.83
CA GLY A 123 11.55 -7.57 -23.37
C GLY A 123 12.14 -8.50 -22.31
N LEU A 124 11.72 -8.38 -21.04
CA LEU A 124 12.23 -9.21 -19.94
C LEU A 124 11.52 -10.57 -19.82
N HIS A 125 10.58 -10.87 -20.73
CA HIS A 125 9.81 -12.12 -20.76
C HIS A 125 9.24 -12.56 -19.40
N PRO A 126 8.49 -11.70 -18.69
CA PRO A 126 7.98 -12.02 -17.36
C PRO A 126 6.94 -13.15 -17.40
N GLU A 127 6.85 -13.89 -16.31
CA GLU A 127 5.81 -14.91 -16.07
C GLU A 127 5.06 -14.59 -14.76
N LEU A 128 3.73 -14.72 -14.77
CA LEU A 128 2.91 -14.55 -13.55
C LEU A 128 2.79 -15.89 -12.83
N GLU A 129 2.91 -15.87 -11.50
CA GLU A 129 2.59 -17.01 -10.64
C GLU A 129 3.29 -18.31 -11.09
N ARG A 130 4.56 -18.22 -11.53
CA ARG A 130 5.33 -19.36 -12.03
C ARG A 130 5.52 -20.41 -10.91
N PRO A 131 4.99 -21.63 -11.06
CA PRO A 131 5.15 -22.70 -10.08
C PRO A 131 6.58 -23.27 -10.08
N GLY A 132 6.94 -23.98 -9.02
CA GLY A 132 8.21 -24.73 -8.97
C GLY A 132 9.47 -23.86 -8.81
N LEU A 133 9.35 -22.59 -8.45
CA LEU A 133 10.50 -21.71 -8.17
C LEU A 133 11.21 -22.03 -6.85
N LEU A 134 10.50 -22.62 -5.89
CA LEU A 134 10.99 -22.90 -4.56
C LEU A 134 11.22 -24.40 -4.40
N LEU A 135 12.35 -24.78 -3.80
CA LEU A 135 12.66 -26.16 -3.43
C LEU A 135 11.57 -26.73 -2.50
N PRO A 136 11.33 -28.05 -2.50
CA PRO A 136 10.41 -28.68 -1.54
C PRO A 136 10.78 -28.36 -0.09
N SER A 137 9.78 -28.33 0.81
CA SER A 137 9.98 -28.02 2.23
C SER A 137 10.78 -29.07 2.99
N ARG A 138 10.84 -30.29 2.49
CA ARG A 138 11.63 -31.39 3.05
C ARG A 138 12.25 -32.22 1.93
N PRO A 139 13.49 -32.72 2.11
CA PRO A 139 14.07 -33.69 1.19
C PRO A 139 13.20 -34.96 1.19
N GLY A 140 12.55 -35.27 0.07
CA GLY A 140 11.65 -36.43 -0.08
C GLY A 140 10.20 -36.10 -0.44
N ASP A 141 9.77 -34.84 -0.29
CA ASP A 141 8.42 -34.37 -0.67
C ASP A 141 8.26 -34.08 -2.18
N ILE A 142 9.02 -34.79 -3.03
CA ILE A 142 9.05 -34.61 -4.50
C ILE A 142 7.67 -34.80 -5.15
N ASN A 143 6.75 -35.48 -4.45
CA ASN A 143 5.40 -35.78 -4.93
C ASN A 143 4.28 -35.12 -4.10
N GLN A 144 4.62 -34.36 -3.05
CA GLN A 144 3.64 -33.64 -2.24
C GLN A 144 3.70 -32.16 -2.59
N ASN A 145 2.93 -31.80 -3.62
CA ASN A 145 2.44 -30.45 -3.82
C ASN A 145 3.54 -29.39 -4.04
N GLU A 146 4.39 -29.58 -5.06
CA GLU A 146 5.16 -28.48 -5.67
C GLU A 146 4.26 -27.29 -6.08
N GLN A 147 2.96 -27.57 -6.26
CA GLN A 147 1.86 -26.63 -6.49
C GLN A 147 1.34 -25.90 -5.22
N ALA A 148 1.72 -26.32 -4.01
CA ALA A 148 1.25 -25.70 -2.76
C ALA A 148 2.18 -24.61 -2.21
N ARG A 149 3.42 -24.50 -2.72
CA ARG A 149 4.24 -23.32 -2.40
C ARG A 149 3.74 -22.16 -3.23
N ARG A 150 3.44 -21.04 -2.54
CA ARG A 150 2.98 -19.82 -3.19
C ARG A 150 4.00 -19.41 -4.25
N PRO A 151 3.62 -19.38 -5.54
CA PRO A 151 4.52 -18.95 -6.59
C PRO A 151 4.79 -17.44 -6.47
N ALA A 152 5.89 -16.99 -7.06
CA ALA A 152 6.24 -15.57 -7.09
C ALA A 152 5.15 -14.76 -7.81
N ASP A 153 4.82 -13.56 -7.32
CA ASP A 153 3.83 -12.72 -7.98
C ASP A 153 4.24 -12.39 -9.44
N VAL A 154 5.53 -12.10 -9.69
CA VAL A 154 6.13 -11.99 -11.04
C VAL A 154 7.50 -12.65 -11.07
N TYR A 155 7.75 -13.52 -12.03
CA TYR A 155 9.06 -14.08 -12.33
C TYR A 155 9.68 -13.40 -13.55
N LEU A 156 10.96 -13.06 -13.47
CA LEU A 156 11.77 -12.53 -14.56
C LEU A 156 12.88 -13.55 -14.88
N PRO A 157 12.89 -14.20 -16.06
CA PRO A 157 13.92 -15.17 -16.42
C PRO A 157 15.30 -14.54 -16.64
N CYS A 158 15.34 -13.27 -17.08
CA CYS A 158 16.56 -12.53 -17.36
C CYS A 158 16.41 -11.11 -16.81
N PHE A 159 17.05 -10.84 -15.67
CA PHE A 159 17.07 -9.53 -15.02
C PHE A 159 18.51 -8.99 -14.96
N THR A 160 18.85 -8.18 -13.94
CA THR A 160 20.16 -7.56 -13.80
C THR A 160 21.31 -8.58 -13.96
N GLY A 161 22.18 -8.35 -14.94
CA GLY A 161 23.32 -9.22 -15.22
C GLY A 161 22.96 -10.58 -15.84
N GLY A 162 21.73 -10.73 -16.37
CA GLY A 162 21.26 -11.98 -16.97
C GLY A 162 20.74 -13.01 -15.96
N LEU A 163 20.69 -12.67 -14.67
CA LEU A 163 20.22 -13.56 -13.61
C LEU A 163 18.69 -13.53 -13.50
N PRO A 164 18.03 -14.66 -13.21
CA PRO A 164 16.60 -14.69 -12.97
C PRO A 164 16.25 -14.02 -11.63
N ALA A 165 15.05 -13.44 -11.54
CA ALA A 165 14.52 -12.81 -10.33
C ALA A 165 13.07 -13.21 -10.09
N ALA A 166 12.73 -13.45 -8.83
CA ALA A 166 11.36 -13.61 -8.35
C ALA A 166 10.95 -12.34 -7.59
N LEU A 167 9.84 -11.73 -7.97
CA LEU A 167 9.31 -10.52 -7.38
C LEU A 167 8.00 -10.84 -6.66
N ASP A 168 7.96 -10.53 -5.37
CA ASP A 168 6.77 -10.64 -4.53
C ASP A 168 6.37 -9.26 -4.01
N PHE A 169 5.07 -8.96 -4.07
CA PHE A 169 4.55 -7.65 -3.72
C PHE A 169 3.71 -7.73 -2.45
N ALA A 170 4.06 -6.86 -1.50
CA ALA A 170 3.23 -6.56 -0.35
C ALA A 170 2.73 -5.12 -0.46
N VAL A 171 1.41 -4.94 -0.45
CA VAL A 171 0.79 -3.62 -0.28
C VAL A 171 0.46 -3.47 1.20
N THR A 172 1.08 -2.50 1.85
CA THR A 172 0.96 -2.25 3.29
C THR A 172 0.40 -0.85 3.55
N ALA A 173 -0.29 -0.70 4.67
CA ALA A 173 -0.64 0.59 5.24
C ALA A 173 0.33 0.92 6.39
N PRO A 174 0.51 2.20 6.77
CA PRO A 174 1.29 2.56 7.95
C PRO A 174 0.68 2.00 9.23
N GLN A 175 -0.63 1.76 9.25
CA GLN A 175 -1.32 1.09 10.35
C GLN A 175 -1.41 -0.42 10.15
N ARG A 176 -1.55 -1.12 11.28
CA ARG A 176 -1.95 -2.52 11.31
C ARG A 176 -3.32 -2.63 11.98
N GLN A 177 -4.19 -3.46 11.41
CA GLN A 177 -5.53 -3.69 11.93
C GLN A 177 -5.51 -4.19 13.38
N GLU A 178 -4.53 -5.03 13.73
CA GLU A 178 -4.32 -5.54 15.09
C GLU A 178 -4.01 -4.45 16.12
N THR A 179 -3.36 -3.36 15.68
CA THR A 179 -3.01 -2.22 16.53
C THR A 179 -4.18 -1.27 16.71
N LEU A 180 -5.00 -1.08 15.67
CA LEU A 180 -6.16 -0.19 15.71
C LEU A 180 -7.37 -0.82 16.39
N TYR A 181 -7.54 -2.14 16.26
CA TYR A 181 -8.68 -2.87 16.83
C TYR A 181 -8.20 -4.11 17.58
N PRO A 182 -7.53 -3.94 18.74
CA PRO A 182 -7.08 -5.06 19.55
C PRO A 182 -8.29 -5.92 19.96
N GLY A 183 -8.30 -7.18 19.52
CA GLY A 183 -9.39 -8.13 19.79
C GLY A 183 -10.33 -8.43 18.62
N CYS A 184 -10.13 -7.85 17.43
CA CYS A 184 -10.90 -8.22 16.24
C CYS A 184 -10.56 -9.64 15.77
N SER A 185 -11.38 -10.62 16.17
CA SER A 185 -11.25 -12.04 15.80
C SER A 185 -11.67 -12.36 14.36
N TYR A 186 -12.40 -11.44 13.72
CA TYR A 186 -12.93 -11.60 12.35
C TYR A 186 -11.93 -11.28 11.25
N CYS A 187 -10.77 -10.70 11.58
CA CYS A 187 -9.69 -10.55 10.61
C CYS A 187 -8.74 -11.74 10.77
N PRO A 188 -8.82 -12.78 9.93
CA PRO A 188 -7.91 -13.91 10.04
C PRO A 188 -6.49 -13.39 9.90
N ARG A 189 -5.60 -13.84 10.80
CA ARG A 189 -4.15 -13.69 10.63
C ARG A 189 -3.82 -14.16 9.22
N GLY A 190 -3.53 -13.22 8.33
CA GLY A 190 -3.12 -13.55 6.98
C GLY A 190 -1.83 -14.33 7.07
N ARG A 191 -1.89 -15.63 6.80
CA ARG A 191 -0.77 -16.33 6.16
C ARG A 191 -0.46 -15.53 4.89
N LEU A 192 0.60 -14.73 4.96
CA LEU A 192 1.29 -14.20 3.78
C LEU A 192 1.80 -15.37 2.93
#